data_AF-A0AAE1GNM0-F1
#
_entry.id   AF-A0AAE1GNM0-F1
#
_cell.length_a   1.000
_cell.length_b   1.000
_cell.length_c   1.000
_cell.angle_alpha   90.00
_cell.angle_beta   90.00
_cell.angle_gamma   90.00
#
_symmetry.space_group_name_H-M   'P 1'
#
loop_
_entity.id
_entity.type
_entity.pdbx_description
1 polymer ?
#
loop_
_entity_poly.entity_id
_entity_poly.type
_entity_poly.pdbx_seq_one_letter_code
_entity_poly.pdbx_strand_id
1 'polypeptide(L)'
;MDHRQRIRCAALAVVFSLLDDEENEERAARIWTRPCLSRRKEESVYYRLVRELSLEDPQTLNQWIRLNKTQYHHLLDLVTPLIKKKTTRMREPVSPSERLMITLRYLATDIIDTENLSRGEIREGRWRRHPHGGIERLPVVARGHCTEAKQVRDNLKSYFNHEGQVHWQNRMCNLH
;
A
#
# COMPACT_ATOMS: atom_id res chain seq x y z
N MET A 1 29.89 41.60 28.08
CA MET A 1 29.35 41.43 26.71
C MET A 1 28.72 42.74 26.29
N ASP A 2 29.24 43.32 25.21
CA ASP A 2 28.87 44.66 24.76
C ASP A 2 27.41 44.67 24.25
N HIS A 3 26.67 45.76 24.47
CA HIS A 3 25.23 45.84 24.12
C HIS A 3 25.00 45.54 22.63
N ARG A 4 25.94 45.97 21.79
CA ARG A 4 25.96 45.72 20.34
C ARG A 4 26.15 44.25 19.98
N GLN A 5 26.88 43.47 20.79
CA GLN A 5 27.03 42.02 20.59
C GLN A 5 25.74 41.27 20.93
N ARG A 6 25.00 41.69 21.96
CA ARG A 6 23.72 41.06 22.34
C ARG A 6 22.65 41.26 21.26
N ILE A 7 22.58 42.46 20.66
CA ILE A 7 21.67 42.75 19.56
C ILE A 7 22.02 41.89 18.33
N ARG A 8 23.31 41.75 17.99
CA ARG A 8 23.75 40.92 16.87
C ARG A 8 23.44 39.44 17.09
N CYS A 9 23.67 38.91 18.30
CA CYS A 9 23.34 37.52 18.61
C CYS A 9 21.84 37.27 18.57
N ALA A 10 21.01 38.21 19.06
CA ALA A 10 19.56 38.09 18.98
C ALA A 10 19.06 38.13 17.54
N ALA A 11 19.60 39.02 16.69
CA ALA A 11 19.26 39.07 15.28
C ALA A 11 19.65 37.78 14.53
N LEU A 12 20.85 37.24 14.81
CA LEU A 12 21.30 35.96 14.25
C LEU A 12 20.41 34.79 14.71
N ALA A 13 20.01 34.75 15.98
CA ALA A 13 19.13 33.71 16.49
C ALA A 13 17.74 33.75 15.83
N VAL A 14 17.18 34.95 15.61
CA VAL A 14 15.90 35.12 14.92
C VAL A 14 16.00 34.69 13.45
N VAL A 15 17.08 35.07 12.75
CA VAL A 15 17.31 34.64 11.37
C VAL A 15 17.48 33.12 11.28
N PHE A 16 18.21 32.51 12.22
CA PHE A 16 18.39 31.05 12.26
C PHE A 16 17.07 30.32 12.50
N SER A 17 16.23 30.78 13.43
CA SER A 17 14.90 30.19 13.65
C SER A 17 13.97 30.34 12.43
N LEU A 18 14.02 31.48 11.73
CA LEU A 18 13.19 31.70 10.54
C LEU A 18 13.64 30.84 9.34
N LEU A 19 14.93 30.52 9.26
CA LEU A 19 15.49 29.62 8.23
C LEU A 19 15.25 28.14 8.56
N ASP A 20 15.27 27.76 9.85
CA ASP A 20 14.90 26.41 10.31
C ASP A 20 13.42 26.10 10.02
N ASP A 21 12.52 27.09 10.12
CA ASP A 21 11.09 26.93 9.84
C ASP A 21 10.82 26.63 8.35
N GLU A 22 11.52 27.28 7.41
CA GLU A 22 11.40 27.02 5.95
C GLU A 22 11.93 25.62 5.55
N GLU A 23 13.06 25.16 6.10
CA GLU A 23 13.59 23.81 5.80
C GLU A 23 12.75 22.69 6.43
N ASN A 24 12.06 22.96 7.54
CA ASN A 24 11.29 21.95 8.28
C ASN A 24 9.88 21.75 7.70
N GLU A 25 9.29 22.76 7.03
CA GLU A 25 8.03 22.61 6.28
C GLU A 25 8.16 21.61 5.12
N GLU A 26 9.33 21.54 4.47
CA GLU A 26 9.56 20.60 3.35
C GLU A 26 9.67 19.13 3.81
N ARG A 27 9.92 18.89 5.10
CA ARG A 27 10.01 17.54 5.68
C ARG A 27 8.78 17.20 6.49
N ALA A 28 7.59 17.31 5.88
CA ALA A 28 6.38 16.73 6.43
C ALA A 28 6.65 15.31 6.94
N ALA A 29 6.65 15.16 8.27
CA ALA A 29 7.08 13.94 8.94
C ALA A 29 6.35 12.73 8.33
N ARG A 30 7.10 11.69 8.00
CA ARG A 30 6.57 10.52 7.29
C ARG A 30 5.52 9.83 8.17
N ILE A 31 4.24 10.09 7.90
CA ILE A 31 3.13 9.53 8.70
C ILE A 31 3.08 8.00 8.48
N TRP A 32 3.48 7.24 9.50
CA TRP A 32 3.48 5.76 9.47
C TRP A 32 2.06 5.18 9.37
N THR A 33 1.11 5.75 10.11
CA THR A 33 -0.32 5.38 10.06
C THR A 33 -1.16 6.64 9.93
N ARG A 34 -1.96 6.75 8.87
CA ARG A 34 -2.91 7.85 8.71
C ARG A 34 -3.89 7.87 9.89
N PRO A 35 -4.28 9.04 10.45
CA PRO A 35 -5.20 9.11 11.60
C PRO A 35 -6.53 8.35 11.42
N CYS A 36 -7.09 8.35 10.20
CA CYS A 36 -8.29 7.56 9.88
C CYS A 36 -8.08 6.04 9.97
N LEU A 37 -6.85 5.55 9.74
CA LEU A 37 -6.50 4.13 9.86
C LEU A 37 -6.20 3.73 11.30
N SER A 38 -5.88 4.68 12.19
CA SER A 38 -5.73 4.42 13.63
C SER A 38 -7.08 4.14 14.29
N ARG A 39 -8.15 4.83 13.85
CA ARG A 39 -9.53 4.64 14.34
C ARG A 39 -10.28 3.48 13.66
N ARG A 40 -9.58 2.59 12.95
CA ARG A 40 -10.20 1.50 12.15
C ARG A 40 -11.19 0.64 12.95
N LYS A 41 -10.88 0.33 14.21
CA LYS A 41 -11.74 -0.52 15.06
C LYS A 41 -13.08 0.12 15.40
N GLU A 42 -13.14 1.44 15.37
CA GLU A 42 -14.33 2.22 15.70
C GLU A 42 -15.09 2.64 14.43
N GLU A 43 -14.34 3.08 13.41
CA GLU A 43 -14.91 3.80 12.26
C GLU A 43 -14.87 3.01 10.95
N SER A 44 -14.21 1.85 10.89
CA SER A 44 -14.16 1.11 9.62
C SER A 44 -15.51 0.54 9.22
N VAL A 45 -15.67 0.40 7.91
CA VAL A 45 -16.86 -0.19 7.30
C VAL A 45 -17.16 -1.59 7.86
N TYR A 46 -16.13 -2.37 8.19
CA TYR A 46 -16.34 -3.68 8.80
C TYR A 46 -16.93 -3.57 10.22
N TYR A 47 -16.33 -2.79 11.12
CA TYR A 47 -16.78 -2.74 12.51
C TYR A 47 -18.10 -1.99 12.71
N ARG A 48 -18.42 -1.05 11.82
CA ARG A 48 -19.64 -0.26 11.86
C ARG A 48 -20.72 -0.83 10.94
N LEU A 49 -20.54 -0.67 9.62
CA LEU A 49 -21.58 -1.01 8.63
C LEU A 49 -21.90 -2.51 8.60
N VAL A 50 -20.90 -3.40 8.59
CA VAL A 50 -21.20 -4.85 8.53
C VAL A 50 -21.89 -5.33 9.81
N ARG A 51 -21.54 -4.74 10.96
CA ARG A 51 -22.21 -5.04 12.22
C ARG A 51 -23.67 -4.59 12.20
N GLU A 52 -23.93 -3.38 11.76
CA GLU A 52 -25.29 -2.82 11.61
C GLU A 52 -26.11 -3.64 10.61
N LEU A 53 -25.60 -3.87 9.40
CA LEU A 53 -26.28 -4.66 8.37
C LEU A 53 -26.52 -6.10 8.80
N SER A 54 -25.61 -6.73 9.54
CA SER A 54 -25.83 -8.09 10.03
C SER A 54 -26.97 -8.19 11.05
N LEU A 55 -27.38 -7.09 11.68
CA LEU A 55 -28.46 -7.05 12.67
C LEU A 55 -29.78 -6.59 12.04
N GLU A 56 -29.74 -5.55 11.21
CA GLU A 56 -30.95 -4.90 10.66
C GLU A 56 -31.39 -5.48 9.32
N ASP A 57 -30.45 -5.74 8.41
CA ASP A 57 -30.75 -6.25 7.07
C ASP A 57 -29.65 -7.19 6.53
N PRO A 58 -29.74 -8.48 6.87
CA PRO A 58 -28.82 -9.49 6.36
C PRO A 58 -28.90 -9.67 4.84
N GLN A 59 -30.02 -9.32 4.19
CA GLN A 59 -30.19 -9.50 2.75
C GLN A 59 -29.35 -8.49 1.99
N THR A 60 -29.35 -7.21 2.42
CA THR A 60 -28.48 -6.18 1.85
C THR A 60 -27.01 -6.56 2.02
N LEU A 61 -26.61 -7.08 3.18
CA LEU A 61 -25.24 -7.58 3.37
C LEU A 61 -24.92 -8.69 2.35
N ASN A 62 -25.81 -9.66 2.19
CA ASN A 62 -25.60 -10.76 1.25
C ASN A 62 -25.48 -10.28 -0.19
N GLN A 63 -26.27 -9.28 -0.61
CA GLN A 63 -26.12 -8.65 -1.94
C GLN A 63 -24.79 -7.91 -2.06
N TRP A 64 -24.35 -7.26 -0.98
CA TRP A 64 -23.15 -6.44 -0.96
C TRP A 64 -21.85 -7.24 -1.14
N ILE A 65 -21.81 -8.47 -0.60
CA ILE A 65 -20.68 -9.42 -0.73
C ILE A 65 -20.97 -10.64 -1.61
N ARG A 66 -22.19 -10.76 -2.16
CA ARG A 66 -22.69 -11.90 -2.96
C ARG A 66 -22.58 -13.27 -2.29
N LEU A 67 -22.53 -13.31 -0.95
CA LEU A 67 -22.48 -14.53 -0.14
C LEU A 67 -23.47 -14.41 1.01
N ASN A 68 -24.06 -15.53 1.40
CA ASN A 68 -24.82 -15.58 2.64
C ASN A 68 -23.88 -15.71 3.87
N LYS A 69 -24.42 -15.47 5.07
CA LYS A 69 -23.65 -15.51 6.32
C LYS A 69 -22.94 -16.85 6.54
N THR A 70 -23.57 -17.98 6.26
CA THR A 70 -22.99 -19.32 6.48
C THR A 70 -21.85 -19.60 5.50
N GLN A 71 -22.03 -19.26 4.22
CA GLN A 71 -20.99 -19.31 3.19
C GLN A 71 -19.80 -18.42 3.55
N TYR A 72 -20.07 -17.21 4.05
CA TYR A 72 -19.02 -16.30 4.49
C TYR A 72 -18.18 -16.91 5.62
N HIS A 73 -18.80 -17.46 6.67
CA HIS A 73 -18.08 -18.07 7.77
C HIS A 73 -17.30 -19.32 7.34
N HIS A 74 -17.91 -20.17 6.52
CA HIS A 74 -17.24 -21.34 5.96
C HIS A 74 -16.01 -20.97 5.13
N LEU A 75 -16.14 -19.95 4.26
CA LEU A 75 -15.02 -19.43 3.48
C LEU A 75 -13.94 -18.81 4.38
N LEU A 76 -14.36 -18.09 5.43
CA LEU A 76 -13.44 -17.48 6.39
C LEU A 76 -12.60 -18.55 7.08
N ASP A 77 -13.18 -19.67 7.51
CA ASP A 77 -12.44 -20.74 8.17
C ASP A 77 -11.38 -21.36 7.24
N LEU A 78 -11.73 -21.57 5.97
CA LEU A 78 -10.81 -22.10 4.96
C LEU A 78 -9.66 -21.14 4.64
N VAL A 79 -9.96 -19.83 4.54
CA VAL A 79 -8.99 -18.83 4.07
C VAL A 79 -8.17 -18.24 5.21
N THR A 80 -8.68 -18.26 6.45
CA THR A 80 -7.99 -17.74 7.64
C THR A 80 -6.53 -18.20 7.77
N PRO A 81 -6.18 -19.50 7.65
CA PRO A 81 -4.78 -19.93 7.74
C PRO A 81 -3.88 -19.31 6.66
N LEU A 82 -4.43 -18.96 5.49
CA LEU A 82 -3.69 -18.39 4.37
C LEU A 82 -3.51 -16.88 4.47
N ILE A 83 -4.53 -16.17 4.98
CA ILE A 83 -4.52 -14.70 5.02
C ILE A 83 -4.10 -14.12 6.37
N LYS A 84 -4.00 -14.92 7.44
CA LYS A 84 -3.60 -14.42 8.76
C LYS A 84 -2.18 -13.85 8.72
N LYS A 85 -2.04 -12.58 9.10
CA LYS A 85 -0.73 -11.93 9.25
C LYS A 85 -0.13 -12.23 10.61
N LYS A 86 1.20 -12.32 10.66
CA LYS A 86 1.95 -12.37 11.91
C LYS A 86 1.82 -11.04 12.65
N THR A 87 1.46 -11.10 13.93
CA THR A 87 1.44 -9.92 14.81
C THR A 87 2.88 -9.45 15.06
N THR A 88 3.12 -8.15 14.92
CA THR A 88 4.41 -7.53 15.22
C THR A 88 4.21 -6.38 16.21
N ARG A 89 5.29 -5.92 16.86
CA ARG A 89 5.24 -4.79 17.81
C ARG A 89 4.92 -3.44 17.15
N MET A 90 5.00 -3.34 15.82
CA MET A 90 4.86 -2.06 15.11
C MET A 90 3.41 -1.67 14.84
N ARG A 91 2.55 -2.64 14.51
CA ARG A 91 1.14 -2.39 14.19
C ARG A 91 0.32 -3.67 14.33
N GLU A 92 -0.89 -3.52 14.88
CA GLU A 92 -1.86 -4.61 14.90
C GLU A 92 -2.33 -4.96 13.46
N PRO A 93 -2.21 -6.23 13.05
CA PRO A 93 -2.62 -6.65 11.72
C PRO A 93 -4.13 -6.47 11.53
N VAL A 94 -4.54 -6.23 10.29
CA VAL A 94 -5.96 -6.28 9.90
C VAL A 94 -6.44 -7.73 10.07
N SER A 95 -7.56 -7.92 10.74
CA SER A 95 -8.08 -9.26 11.00
C SER A 95 -8.39 -10.02 9.70
N PRO A 96 -8.31 -11.37 9.68
CA PRO A 96 -8.70 -12.17 8.51
C PRO A 96 -10.11 -11.85 8.03
N SER A 97 -11.06 -11.65 8.95
CA SER A 97 -12.45 -11.32 8.64
C SER A 97 -12.59 -9.97 7.95
N GLU A 98 -11.97 -8.91 8.48
CA GLU A 98 -11.94 -7.58 7.83
C GLU A 98 -11.35 -7.65 6.41
N ARG A 99 -10.26 -8.40 6.25
CA ARG A 99 -9.59 -8.56 4.95
C ARG A 99 -10.48 -9.29 3.95
N LEU A 100 -11.10 -10.39 4.39
CA LEU A 100 -11.99 -11.16 3.53
C LEU A 100 -13.19 -10.32 3.12
N MET A 101 -13.83 -9.60 4.05
CA MET A 101 -14.97 -8.73 3.75
C MET A 101 -14.67 -7.67 2.69
N ILE A 102 -13.56 -6.93 2.84
CA ILE A 102 -13.17 -5.91 1.87
C ILE A 102 -12.87 -6.54 0.51
N THR A 103 -12.22 -7.70 0.51
CA THR A 103 -11.90 -8.44 -0.71
C THR A 103 -13.17 -8.90 -1.40
N LEU A 104 -14.12 -9.50 -0.69
CA LEU A 104 -15.41 -9.93 -1.23
C LEU A 104 -16.21 -8.75 -1.77
N ARG A 105 -16.22 -7.62 -1.06
CA ARG A 105 -16.85 -6.39 -1.56
C ARG A 105 -16.22 -5.95 -2.88
N TYR A 106 -14.90 -5.97 -2.98
CA TYR A 106 -14.19 -5.66 -4.22
C TYR A 106 -14.52 -6.66 -5.34
N LEU A 107 -14.52 -7.97 -5.06
CA LEU A 107 -14.87 -9.01 -6.03
C LEU A 107 -16.35 -8.97 -6.45
N ALA A 108 -17.23 -8.53 -5.56
CA ALA A 108 -18.66 -8.34 -5.83
C ALA A 108 -18.91 -7.12 -6.73
N THR A 109 -17.93 -6.25 -6.93
CA THR A 109 -18.01 -5.23 -7.97
C THR A 109 -17.75 -5.89 -9.33
N ASP A 110 -18.47 -5.47 -10.38
CA ASP A 110 -18.26 -5.96 -11.76
C ASP A 110 -16.93 -5.46 -12.35
N ILE A 111 -15.89 -5.29 -11.54
CA ILE A 111 -14.55 -4.89 -11.96
C ILE A 111 -13.82 -6.07 -12.58
N ILE A 112 -13.94 -7.27 -12.04
CA ILE A 112 -13.22 -8.49 -12.50
C ILE A 112 -14.07 -9.31 -13.48
N ASP A 113 -13.40 -10.14 -14.29
CA ASP A 113 -14.09 -11.12 -15.14
C ASP A 113 -14.82 -12.13 -14.26
N THR A 114 -16.04 -12.49 -14.65
CA THR A 114 -16.87 -13.47 -13.94
C THR A 114 -17.36 -14.53 -14.91
N GLU A 115 -17.28 -15.79 -14.53
CA GLU A 115 -17.80 -16.88 -15.35
C GLU A 115 -19.29 -17.12 -15.07
N ASN A 116 -20.06 -17.30 -16.13
CA ASN A 116 -21.42 -17.81 -16.01
C ASN A 116 -21.39 -19.34 -15.85
N LEU A 117 -21.54 -19.82 -14.62
CA LEU A 117 -21.52 -21.25 -14.28
C LEU A 117 -22.56 -22.11 -15.02
N SER A 118 -23.62 -21.51 -15.56
CA SER A 118 -24.65 -22.23 -16.33
C SER A 118 -24.35 -22.35 -17.83
N ARG A 119 -23.52 -21.46 -18.38
CA ARG A 119 -23.25 -21.38 -19.82
C ARG A 119 -21.77 -21.56 -20.18
N GLY A 120 -20.85 -21.55 -19.21
CA GLY A 120 -19.40 -21.57 -19.44
C GLY A 120 -18.86 -20.30 -20.11
N GLU A 121 -19.67 -19.23 -20.18
CA GLU A 121 -19.30 -17.98 -20.83
C GLU A 121 -18.60 -17.05 -19.84
N ILE A 122 -17.47 -16.46 -20.25
CA ILE A 122 -16.78 -15.43 -19.47
C ILE A 122 -17.50 -14.09 -19.68
N ARG A 123 -18.02 -13.50 -18.60
CA ARG A 123 -18.50 -12.11 -18.56
C ARG A 123 -17.32 -11.20 -18.26
N GLU A 124 -16.97 -10.37 -19.22
CA GLU A 124 -15.88 -9.41 -19.10
C GLU A 124 -16.14 -8.37 -17.99
N GLY A 125 -15.17 -8.21 -17.12
CA GLY A 125 -15.17 -7.19 -16.07
C GLY A 125 -14.94 -5.80 -16.63
N ARG A 126 -15.35 -4.77 -15.88
CA ARG A 126 -15.17 -3.36 -16.26
C ARG A 126 -13.72 -2.97 -16.53
N TRP A 127 -12.75 -3.68 -15.96
CA TRP A 127 -11.33 -3.47 -16.24
C TRP A 127 -10.95 -3.62 -17.73
N ARG A 128 -11.68 -4.43 -18.50
CA ARG A 128 -11.48 -4.58 -19.96
C ARG A 128 -12.15 -3.47 -20.77
N ARG A 129 -13.31 -2.98 -20.30
CA ARG A 129 -14.15 -2.02 -21.05
C ARG A 129 -13.78 -0.55 -20.81
N HIS A 130 -13.18 -0.22 -19.67
CA HIS A 130 -12.81 1.15 -19.33
C HIS A 130 -11.40 1.22 -18.73
N PRO A 131 -10.38 1.67 -19.48
CA PRO A 131 -9.02 1.82 -18.98
C PRO A 131 -8.89 2.83 -17.81
N HIS A 132 -9.86 3.74 -17.68
CA HIS A 132 -9.84 4.87 -16.74
C HIS A 132 -10.61 4.59 -15.43
N GLY A 133 -11.27 3.43 -15.30
CA GLY A 133 -12.00 3.02 -14.09
C GLY A 133 -11.41 1.79 -13.39
N GLY A 134 -10.30 1.27 -13.90
CA GLY A 134 -9.61 0.09 -13.40
C GLY A 134 -8.34 0.41 -12.61
N ILE A 135 -7.38 -0.52 -12.61
CA ILE A 135 -6.03 -0.30 -12.06
C ILE A 135 -5.33 0.77 -12.90
N GLU A 136 -5.47 2.03 -12.51
CA GLU A 136 -4.70 3.11 -13.12
C GLU A 136 -3.20 2.80 -12.98
N ARG A 137 -2.42 3.09 -14.03
CA ARG A 137 -0.96 3.13 -13.90
C ARG A 137 -0.66 4.25 -12.92
N LEU A 138 -0.46 3.90 -11.65
CA LEU A 138 0.01 4.83 -10.66
C LEU A 138 1.26 5.52 -11.23
N PRO A 139 1.37 6.86 -11.12
CA PRO A 139 2.57 7.54 -11.56
C PRO A 139 3.77 6.87 -10.88
N VAL A 140 4.83 6.64 -11.64
CA VAL A 140 6.07 6.08 -11.10
C VAL A 140 6.61 7.09 -10.11
N VAL A 141 6.24 6.96 -8.84
CA VAL A 141 6.81 7.76 -7.77
C VAL A 141 8.24 7.28 -7.63
N ALA A 142 9.19 8.12 -8.04
CA ALA A 142 10.61 7.87 -7.87
C ALA A 142 10.87 7.63 -6.38
N ARG A 143 10.99 6.36 -5.98
CA ARG A 143 11.54 6.03 -4.67
C ARG A 143 13.02 6.40 -4.79
N GLY A 144 13.44 7.47 -4.12
CA GLY A 144 14.86 7.78 -3.98
C GLY A 144 15.56 6.60 -3.34
N HIS A 145 16.08 5.68 -4.15
CA HIS A 145 16.96 4.63 -3.65
C HIS A 145 18.20 5.33 -3.06
N CYS A 146 18.70 4.83 -1.93
CA CYS A 146 19.90 5.36 -1.31
C CYS A 146 21.00 5.51 -2.38
N THR A 147 21.54 6.71 -2.53
CA THR A 147 22.59 7.02 -3.51
C THR A 147 23.79 6.10 -3.33
N GLU A 148 24.11 5.75 -2.09
CA GLU A 148 25.16 4.80 -1.74
C GLU A 148 24.91 3.40 -2.32
N ALA A 149 23.68 2.87 -2.22
CA ALA A 149 23.34 1.57 -2.79
C ALA A 149 23.41 1.57 -4.33
N LYS A 150 23.05 2.70 -4.96
CA LYS A 150 23.25 2.88 -6.41
C LYS A 150 24.74 2.89 -6.76
N GLN A 151 25.55 3.62 -5.99
CA GLN A 151 27.00 3.70 -6.18
C GLN A 151 27.64 2.32 -6.08
N VAL A 152 27.31 1.53 -5.06
CA VAL A 152 27.82 0.16 -4.87
C VAL A 152 27.43 -0.73 -6.04
N ARG A 153 26.15 -0.67 -6.47
CA ARG A 153 25.68 -1.43 -7.63
C ARG A 153 26.44 -1.03 -8.91
N ASP A 154 26.63 0.25 -9.15
CA ASP A 154 27.26 0.76 -10.36
C ASP A 154 28.77 0.44 -10.37
N ASN A 155 29.43 0.48 -9.20
CA ASN A 155 30.81 0.03 -9.03
C ASN A 155 30.98 -1.47 -9.34
N LEU A 156 30.12 -2.32 -8.75
CA LEU A 156 30.15 -3.77 -9.04
C LEU A 156 29.84 -4.06 -10.50
N LYS A 157 28.85 -3.37 -11.08
CA LYS A 157 28.55 -3.47 -12.50
C LYS A 157 29.77 -3.13 -13.35
N SER A 158 30.48 -2.05 -13.04
CA SER A 158 31.68 -1.66 -13.77
C SER A 158 32.76 -2.74 -13.67
N TYR A 159 33.02 -3.24 -12.47
CA TYR A 159 34.03 -4.27 -12.24
C TYR A 159 33.73 -5.56 -13.02
N PHE A 160 32.53 -6.15 -12.86
CA PHE A 160 32.17 -7.42 -13.50
C PHE A 160 31.98 -7.35 -15.02
N ASN A 161 31.81 -6.16 -15.59
CA ASN A 161 31.74 -5.98 -17.05
C ASN A 161 33.05 -5.50 -17.68
N HIS A 162 34.09 -5.27 -16.87
CA HIS A 162 35.44 -4.90 -17.35
C HIS A 162 36.49 -5.81 -16.69
N GLU A 163 37.18 -5.34 -15.64
CA GLU A 163 38.33 -6.04 -15.03
C GLU A 163 38.00 -7.44 -14.51
N GLY A 164 36.79 -7.64 -13.98
CA GLY A 164 36.29 -8.91 -13.47
C GLY A 164 35.53 -9.74 -14.51
N GLN A 165 35.52 -9.35 -15.78
CA GLN A 165 34.78 -10.06 -16.82
C GLN A 165 35.40 -11.43 -17.10
N VAL A 166 34.57 -12.46 -17.14
CA VAL A 166 35.02 -13.83 -17.42
C VAL A 166 34.65 -14.23 -18.85
N HIS A 167 35.54 -14.96 -19.53
CA HIS A 167 35.40 -15.32 -20.95
C HIS A 167 34.08 -16.05 -21.31
N TRP A 168 33.43 -16.72 -20.36
CA TRP A 168 32.18 -17.44 -20.57
C TRP A 168 30.92 -16.59 -20.33
N GLN A 169 31.04 -15.40 -19.74
CA GLN A 169 29.92 -14.56 -19.33
C GLN A 169 29.09 -14.09 -20.52
N ASN A 170 29.73 -13.69 -21.63
CA ASN A 170 29.02 -13.26 -22.85
C ASN A 170 28.32 -14.43 -23.55
N ARG A 171 28.86 -15.66 -23.42
CA ARG A 171 28.23 -16.89 -23.94
C ARG A 171 26.93 -17.23 -23.22
N MET A 172 26.82 -16.92 -21.92
CA MET A 172 25.56 -17.13 -21.17
C MET A 172 24.48 -16.10 -21.52
N CYS A 173 24.87 -14.90 -21.96
CA CYS A 173 23.95 -13.84 -22.32
C CYS A 173 23.55 -13.84 -23.81
N ASN A 174 23.99 -14.83 -24.61
CA ASN A 174 23.81 -14.88 -26.07
C ASN A 174 24.23 -13.59 -26.79
N LEU A 175 25.22 -12.88 -26.24
CA LEU A 175 25.82 -11.71 -26.87
C LEU A 175 27.04 -12.21 -27.64
N HIS A 176 26.91 -12.29 -28.97
CA HIS A 176 28.00 -12.61 -29.91
C HIS A 176 28.74 -11.34 -30.33
#